data_AF-A0A1Q6WUG8-F1
#
_entry.id   AF-A0A1Q6WUG8-F1
#
_cell.length_a   1.000
_cell.length_b   1.000
_cell.length_c   1.000
_cell.angle_alpha   90.00
_cell.angle_beta   90.00
_cell.angle_gamma   90.00
#
_symmetry.space_group_name_H-M   'P 1'
#
loop_
_entity.id
_entity.type
_entity.pdbx_description
1 polymer ?
#
loop_
_entity_poly.entity_id
_entity_poly.type
_entity_poly.pdbx_seq_one_letter_code
_entity_poly.pdbx_strand_id
1 'polypeptide(L)'
;MQGYAYTIFAGDQVEKFNLEVIGVLENFLGPKQSIILVQLKGPKVEHTGVVAGMSGSPVYLDGKLAGALSLKLGIFTKEPIAGVTPIQDVLNPPSQATAPQGATQQLGLPSEASTRTGLPSGSALEPIETPLVFSGFQPAALQQFANQLQGYGFVAAQGGTASPRPDDGRLVAGDMAGMVLVQGDASINSACTVTAVQADRVYLCGHPFLSLGDIQIPMARSRVVTTLSSDLASTKIVNVGGSIGTITGDHLTAVTGKLGAPPAMIPLDLTLLVSGAEPAKQKSLHFELVNHPKLTPLLVALTTFSGLTQNSLRLQGHAAVQIENTFAPGDSLSPDGLPIALTMQNVFTRLFLNTFEPAKVARIVLRVESVPGRKSFAIESAWLEKGEAAPGETLRVRVLLRPYRGAARVEETTVRVPEQVARGTTLRILVCDADLLNRASRGFAFAGAGSGPTGLDQLIALLNRERRNDRLYVGLFVPAPTLLWDDKELPNVPLSQINILDGRPTPGSVQVLRESLDSEASIPLGGPVSGVISLNLQVR
;
A
#
# COMPACT_ATOMS: atom_id res chain seq x y z
N MET A 1 43.92 -7.80 4.96
CA MET A 1 43.78 -9.29 4.95
C MET A 1 43.00 -9.66 3.71
N GLN A 2 43.49 -10.60 2.90
CA GLN A 2 42.86 -10.93 1.63
C GLN A 2 41.70 -11.92 1.78
N GLY A 3 40.74 -11.82 0.87
CA GLY A 3 39.58 -12.69 0.80
C GLY A 3 38.96 -12.68 -0.60
N TYR A 4 37.80 -13.31 -0.73
CA TYR A 4 37.04 -13.33 -1.97
C TYR A 4 35.54 -13.45 -1.72
N ALA A 5 34.73 -13.14 -2.72
CA ALA A 5 33.29 -13.33 -2.67
C ALA A 5 32.75 -13.82 -4.02
N TYR A 6 31.49 -14.28 -4.03
CA TYR A 6 30.81 -14.78 -5.21
C TYR A 6 29.53 -14.01 -5.53
N THR A 7 29.29 -13.72 -6.79
CA THR A 7 28.00 -13.16 -7.27
C THR A 7 27.82 -13.42 -8.76
N ILE A 8 26.60 -13.33 -9.27
CA ILE A 8 26.33 -13.31 -10.72
C ILE A 8 26.38 -11.85 -11.21
N PHE A 9 27.27 -11.51 -12.16
CA PHE A 9 27.29 -10.20 -12.84
C PHE A 9 26.47 -10.20 -14.16
N ALA A 10 26.39 -11.34 -14.85
CA ALA A 10 25.57 -11.51 -16.04
C ALA A 10 25.19 -13.00 -16.22
N GLY A 11 24.02 -13.26 -16.81
CA GLY A 11 23.51 -14.61 -17.04
C GLY A 11 23.08 -15.34 -15.76
N ASP A 12 23.46 -16.61 -15.68
CA ASP A 12 23.20 -17.53 -14.55
C ASP A 12 24.52 -18.03 -13.91
N GLN A 13 25.67 -17.44 -14.27
CA GLN A 13 26.98 -17.92 -13.83
C GLN A 13 27.45 -17.20 -12.56
N VAL A 14 27.66 -17.97 -11.50
CA VAL A 14 28.29 -17.48 -10.26
C VAL A 14 29.79 -17.24 -10.50
N GLU A 15 30.24 -16.00 -10.33
CA GLU A 15 31.63 -15.58 -10.56
C GLU A 15 32.33 -15.21 -9.25
N LYS A 16 33.63 -15.51 -9.16
CA LYS A 16 34.51 -15.09 -8.06
C LYS A 16 35.09 -13.70 -8.33
N PHE A 17 35.08 -12.84 -7.32
CA PHE A 17 35.89 -11.62 -7.26
C PHE A 17 36.67 -11.57 -5.93
N ASN A 18 37.76 -10.80 -5.90
CA ASN A 18 38.63 -10.71 -4.73
C ASN A 18 38.21 -9.53 -3.85
N LEU A 19 38.68 -9.51 -2.60
CA LEU A 19 38.49 -8.38 -1.68
C LEU A 19 39.61 -8.34 -0.62
N GLU A 20 39.71 -7.21 0.07
CA GLU A 20 40.59 -7.01 1.20
C GLU A 20 39.83 -6.43 2.39
N VAL A 21 39.98 -7.05 3.56
CA VAL A 21 39.47 -6.55 4.85
C VAL A 21 40.29 -5.34 5.29
N ILE A 22 39.60 -4.22 5.47
CA ILE A 22 40.11 -2.94 5.98
C ILE A 22 40.05 -2.91 7.51
N GLY A 23 38.99 -3.48 8.10
CA GLY A 23 38.80 -3.52 9.55
C GLY A 23 37.45 -4.10 9.96
N VAL A 24 37.13 -3.99 11.25
CA VAL A 24 35.84 -4.39 11.84
C VAL A 24 35.26 -3.20 12.59
N LEU A 25 33.97 -2.95 12.39
CA LEU A 25 33.16 -1.95 13.07
C LEU A 25 32.31 -2.67 14.11
N GLU A 26 32.74 -2.67 15.37
CA GLU A 26 32.04 -3.38 16.44
C GLU A 26 30.74 -2.68 16.84
N ASN A 27 29.70 -3.47 17.08
CA ASN A 27 28.36 -3.01 17.49
C ASN A 27 27.67 -2.04 16.50
N PHE A 28 28.12 -2.01 15.23
CA PHE A 28 27.73 -1.02 14.24
C PHE A 28 26.24 -1.07 13.82
N LEU A 29 25.65 -2.27 13.67
CA LEU A 29 24.21 -2.43 13.43
C LEU A 29 23.38 -2.43 14.73
N GLY A 30 24.04 -2.48 15.89
CA GLY A 30 23.43 -2.62 17.20
C GLY A 30 24.28 -3.46 18.17
N PRO A 31 23.84 -3.64 19.43
CA PRO A 31 24.61 -4.36 20.44
C PRO A 31 25.01 -5.77 19.99
N LYS A 32 26.32 -6.06 19.99
CA LYS A 32 26.94 -7.29 19.48
C LYS A 32 26.70 -7.59 17.99
N GLN A 33 26.30 -6.61 17.19
CA GLN A 33 26.09 -6.75 15.74
C GLN A 33 27.12 -5.92 14.98
N SER A 34 28.25 -6.56 14.66
CA SER A 34 29.41 -5.92 14.01
C SER A 34 29.32 -5.95 12.49
N ILE A 35 30.09 -5.10 11.81
CA ILE A 35 30.30 -5.14 10.35
C ILE A 35 31.78 -5.33 10.06
N ILE A 36 32.14 -6.24 9.15
CA ILE A 36 33.49 -6.33 8.60
C ILE A 36 33.56 -5.40 7.39
N LEU A 37 34.46 -4.42 7.40
CA LEU A 37 34.63 -3.46 6.30
C LEU A 37 35.64 -4.00 5.29
N VAL A 38 35.25 -4.06 4.01
CA VAL A 38 36.08 -4.61 2.92
C VAL A 38 36.16 -3.65 1.74
N GLN A 39 37.29 -3.66 1.03
CA GLN A 39 37.43 -3.06 -0.30
C GLN A 39 37.41 -4.19 -1.33
N LEU A 40 36.49 -4.14 -2.30
CA LEU A 40 36.41 -5.14 -3.37
C LEU A 40 37.54 -4.91 -4.39
N LYS A 41 38.00 -5.98 -5.05
CA LYS A 41 39.16 -5.98 -5.94
C LYS A 41 38.91 -6.76 -7.23
N GLY A 42 39.34 -6.19 -8.34
CA GLY A 42 39.28 -6.75 -9.70
C GLY A 42 38.37 -5.95 -10.65
N PRO A 43 38.57 -6.09 -11.98
CA PRO A 43 38.11 -5.08 -12.95
C PRO A 43 36.60 -4.85 -13.00
N LYS A 44 35.78 -5.86 -12.69
CA LYS A 44 34.31 -5.73 -12.68
C LYS A 44 33.83 -4.84 -11.52
N VAL A 45 34.28 -5.11 -10.29
CA VAL A 45 33.87 -4.35 -9.10
C VAL A 45 34.54 -2.97 -9.03
N GLU A 46 35.75 -2.84 -9.58
CA GLU A 46 36.42 -1.54 -9.74
C GLU A 46 35.75 -0.63 -10.78
N HIS A 47 35.05 -1.22 -11.78
CA HIS A 47 34.27 -0.46 -12.76
C HIS A 47 32.81 -0.20 -12.34
N THR A 48 32.18 -1.11 -11.59
CA THR A 48 30.75 -1.05 -11.24
C THR A 48 30.47 -0.53 -9.83
N GLY A 49 31.47 -0.49 -8.95
CA GLY A 49 31.27 -0.25 -7.53
C GLY A 49 30.55 -1.41 -6.85
N VAL A 50 29.84 -1.12 -5.75
CA VAL A 50 28.93 -2.06 -5.09
C VAL A 50 27.55 -1.96 -5.75
N VAL A 51 27.10 -3.05 -6.38
CA VAL A 51 25.91 -3.05 -7.25
C VAL A 51 24.65 -3.48 -6.50
N ALA A 52 23.53 -2.80 -6.73
CA ALA A 52 22.22 -3.21 -6.23
C ALA A 52 21.90 -4.66 -6.64
N GLY A 53 21.51 -5.50 -5.67
CA GLY A 53 21.38 -6.95 -5.85
C GLY A 53 22.68 -7.77 -5.70
N MET A 54 23.82 -7.18 -5.33
CA MET A 54 24.96 -7.91 -4.75
C MET A 54 24.78 -8.20 -3.26
N SER A 55 23.77 -7.65 -2.61
CA SER A 55 23.41 -7.99 -1.22
C SER A 55 23.23 -9.49 -1.05
N GLY A 56 23.81 -10.05 0.01
CA GLY A 56 23.84 -11.49 0.25
C GLY A 56 24.97 -12.24 -0.46
N SER A 57 25.85 -11.58 -1.23
CA SER A 57 27.00 -12.25 -1.85
C SER A 57 27.93 -12.83 -0.78
N PRO A 58 28.20 -14.16 -0.78
CA PRO A 58 28.95 -14.82 0.29
C PRO A 58 30.44 -14.46 0.23
N VAL A 59 30.96 -14.03 1.39
CA VAL A 59 32.34 -13.59 1.59
C VAL A 59 33.14 -14.67 2.28
N TYR A 60 34.33 -14.99 1.76
CA TYR A 60 35.24 -16.00 2.26
C TYR A 60 36.58 -15.39 2.69
N LEU A 61 36.99 -15.70 3.91
CA LEU A 61 38.30 -15.38 4.50
C LEU A 61 38.98 -16.68 4.91
N ASP A 62 40.26 -16.87 4.54
CA ASP A 62 41.02 -18.12 4.79
C ASP A 62 40.27 -19.41 4.40
N GLY A 63 39.49 -19.35 3.32
CA GLY A 63 38.67 -20.45 2.81
C GLY A 63 37.36 -20.73 3.58
N LYS A 64 37.08 -19.99 4.66
CA LYS A 64 35.88 -20.11 5.48
C LYS A 64 34.87 -19.04 5.10
N LEU A 65 33.57 -19.40 5.06
CA LEU A 65 32.49 -18.43 4.89
C LEU A 65 32.48 -17.49 6.12
N ALA A 66 32.75 -16.21 5.89
CA ALA A 66 32.90 -15.18 6.92
C ALA A 66 31.65 -14.31 7.06
N GLY A 67 30.85 -14.14 6.00
CA GLY A 67 29.64 -13.33 6.03
C GLY A 67 28.98 -13.09 4.68
N ALA A 68 28.05 -12.12 4.66
CA ALA A 68 27.33 -11.65 3.48
C ALA A 68 27.67 -10.19 3.19
N LEU A 69 27.97 -9.83 1.93
CA LEU A 69 28.00 -8.43 1.52
C LEU A 69 26.61 -7.80 1.75
N SER A 70 26.57 -6.65 2.44
CA SER A 70 25.32 -6.12 3.00
C SER A 70 25.15 -4.62 2.85
N LEU A 71 26.22 -3.86 3.11
CA LEU A 71 26.19 -2.39 3.06
C LEU A 71 27.09 -1.87 1.94
N LYS A 72 26.72 -0.73 1.35
CA LYS A 72 27.59 0.07 0.49
C LYS A 72 27.99 1.36 1.20
N LEU A 73 29.03 2.00 0.68
CA LEU A 73 29.47 3.31 1.11
C LEU A 73 28.88 4.40 0.20
N GLY A 74 27.70 4.93 0.56
CA GLY A 74 27.04 6.04 -0.14
C GLY A 74 26.70 5.84 -1.63
N ILE A 75 26.43 6.95 -2.33
CA ILE A 75 25.92 6.97 -3.71
C ILE A 75 26.85 7.55 -4.79
N PHE A 76 27.92 8.28 -4.42
CA PHE A 76 28.85 8.91 -5.37
C PHE A 76 30.31 8.45 -5.19
N THR A 77 30.52 7.39 -4.43
CA THR A 77 31.84 6.96 -3.97
C THR A 77 32.45 5.96 -4.97
N LYS A 78 33.53 6.38 -5.66
CA LYS A 78 34.20 5.55 -6.68
C LYS A 78 35.06 4.43 -6.12
N GLU A 79 35.28 4.40 -4.81
CA GLU A 79 35.92 3.26 -4.14
C GLU A 79 34.89 2.16 -3.86
N PRO A 80 35.14 0.90 -4.28
CA PRO A 80 34.22 -0.21 -4.03
C PRO A 80 34.39 -0.71 -2.58
N ILE A 81 34.05 0.13 -1.60
CA ILE A 81 34.01 -0.22 -0.17
C ILE A 81 32.62 -0.73 0.18
N ALA A 82 32.58 -1.87 0.88
CA ALA A 82 31.37 -2.52 1.32
C ALA A 82 31.45 -2.96 2.78
N GLY A 83 30.29 -3.00 3.45
CA GLY A 83 30.11 -3.70 4.71
C GLY A 83 29.72 -5.16 4.46
N VAL A 84 30.26 -6.04 5.30
CA VAL A 84 29.95 -7.47 5.34
C VAL A 84 29.36 -7.81 6.70
N THR A 85 28.14 -8.35 6.71
CA THR A 85 27.46 -8.85 7.91
C THR A 85 28.02 -10.24 8.26
N PRO A 86 28.53 -10.47 9.49
CA PRO A 86 29.17 -11.72 9.86
C PRO A 86 28.25 -12.93 9.74
N ILE A 87 28.80 -14.09 9.36
CA ILE A 87 28.01 -15.29 9.06
C ILE A 87 27.19 -15.80 10.26
N GLN A 88 27.68 -15.61 11.49
CA GLN A 88 26.95 -16.00 12.70
C GLN A 88 25.60 -15.27 12.79
N ASP A 89 25.58 -14.00 12.38
CA ASP A 89 24.44 -13.08 12.49
C ASP A 89 23.53 -13.19 11.26
N VAL A 90 24.07 -13.60 10.10
CA VAL A 90 23.27 -14.01 8.93
C VAL A 90 22.53 -15.32 9.20
N LEU A 91 23.17 -16.30 9.86
CA LEU A 91 22.59 -17.61 10.15
C LEU A 91 21.59 -17.59 11.31
N ASN A 92 21.80 -16.70 12.28
CA ASN A 92 20.98 -16.51 13.48
C ASN A 92 20.53 -15.04 13.59
N PRO A 93 19.71 -14.54 12.65
CA PRO A 93 19.34 -13.13 12.63
C PRO A 93 18.54 -12.75 13.88
N PRO A 94 18.86 -11.62 14.54
CA PRO A 94 18.17 -11.23 15.75
C PRO A 94 16.73 -10.78 15.46
N SER A 95 15.77 -11.30 16.23
CA SER A 95 14.38 -10.87 16.19
C SER A 95 14.28 -9.38 16.56
N GLN A 96 14.01 -8.53 15.57
CA GLN A 96 13.76 -7.11 15.80
C GLN A 96 12.38 -6.89 16.42
N ALA A 97 12.28 -5.97 17.38
CA ALA A 97 11.03 -5.24 17.58
C ALA A 97 10.79 -4.39 16.32
N THR A 98 9.56 -4.36 15.79
CA THR A 98 9.24 -3.69 14.53
C THR A 98 9.64 -2.21 14.55
N ALA A 99 10.65 -1.85 13.75
CA ALA A 99 11.09 -0.48 13.58
C ALA A 99 10.02 0.38 12.87
N PRO A 100 10.00 1.71 13.09
CA PRO A 100 9.17 2.62 12.31
C PRO A 100 9.57 2.57 10.83
N GLN A 101 8.56 2.62 9.95
CA GLN A 101 8.73 2.46 8.51
C GLN A 101 9.47 3.64 7.86
N GLY A 102 10.14 3.39 6.73
CA GLY A 102 10.71 4.42 5.85
C GLY A 102 12.04 5.03 6.29
N ALA A 103 12.56 4.68 7.47
CA ALA A 103 13.88 5.10 7.91
C ALA A 103 14.99 4.30 7.20
N THR A 104 15.56 4.84 6.12
CA THR A 104 16.84 4.36 5.58
C THR A 104 17.91 4.45 6.66
N GLN A 105 18.44 3.32 7.11
CA GLN A 105 19.48 3.27 8.14
C GLN A 105 20.84 3.70 7.58
N GLN A 106 21.02 5.00 7.40
CA GLN A 106 22.34 5.61 7.15
C GLN A 106 23.10 5.65 8.47
N LEU A 107 24.04 4.73 8.63
CA LEU A 107 24.87 4.60 9.81
C LEU A 107 26.21 5.31 9.56
N GLY A 108 26.42 6.43 10.24
CA GLY A 108 27.64 7.23 10.11
C GLY A 108 28.88 6.42 10.53
N LEU A 109 29.95 6.49 9.72
CA LEU A 109 31.20 5.80 10.04
C LEU A 109 31.88 6.41 11.27
N PRO A 110 32.39 5.59 12.21
CA PRO A 110 33.24 6.07 13.30
C PRO A 110 34.47 6.79 12.74
N SER A 111 34.92 7.87 13.41
CA SER A 111 36.04 8.69 12.93
C SER A 111 37.33 7.89 12.66
N GLU A 112 37.60 6.85 13.45
CA GLU A 112 38.73 5.95 13.23
C GLU A 112 38.61 5.04 12.01
N ALA A 113 37.39 4.71 11.58
CA ALA A 113 37.18 3.98 10.34
C ALA A 113 37.49 4.91 9.15
N SER A 114 36.88 6.10 9.16
CA SER A 114 37.04 7.12 8.12
C SER A 114 38.51 7.50 7.89
N THR A 115 39.31 7.66 8.95
CA THR A 115 40.76 7.97 8.80
C THR A 115 41.58 6.81 8.24
N ARG A 116 41.26 5.55 8.59
CA ARG A 116 41.94 4.36 8.03
C ARG A 116 41.61 4.16 6.53
N THR A 117 40.42 4.57 6.11
CA THR A 117 39.96 4.53 4.71
C THR A 117 40.28 5.79 3.89
N GLY A 118 40.77 6.87 4.50
CA GLY A 118 40.95 8.16 3.82
C GLY A 118 39.66 8.89 3.42
N LEU A 119 38.52 8.56 4.06
CA LEU A 119 37.19 9.05 3.71
C LEU A 119 36.83 10.38 4.39
N PRO A 120 36.00 11.23 3.77
CA PRO A 120 35.48 12.45 4.39
C PRO A 120 34.71 12.17 5.69
N SER A 121 34.92 13.02 6.70
CA SER A 121 34.08 13.06 7.91
C SER A 121 32.61 13.26 7.54
N GLY A 122 31.72 12.41 8.08
CA GLY A 122 30.30 12.39 7.71
C GLY A 122 29.94 11.32 6.65
N SER A 123 30.91 10.56 6.13
CA SER A 123 30.62 9.36 5.33
C SER A 123 29.78 8.34 6.13
N ALA A 124 28.80 7.73 5.47
CA ALA A 124 27.90 6.74 6.08
C ALA A 124 27.88 5.43 5.27
N LEU A 125 27.68 4.31 5.97
CA LEU A 125 27.28 3.05 5.35
C LEU A 125 25.76 2.97 5.33
N GLU A 126 25.22 2.42 4.25
CA GLU A 126 23.79 2.19 4.05
C GLU A 126 23.58 0.81 3.39
N PRO A 127 22.42 0.15 3.59
CA PRO A 127 22.12 -1.10 2.91
C PRO A 127 22.25 -0.99 1.39
N ILE A 128 22.79 -2.02 0.75
CA ILE A 128 22.81 -2.15 -0.72
C ILE A 128 21.35 -2.16 -1.21
N GLU A 129 21.01 -1.39 -2.26
CA GLU A 129 19.63 -1.36 -2.72
C GLU A 129 19.12 -2.74 -3.16
N THR A 130 17.87 -3.01 -2.79
CA THR A 130 17.10 -4.20 -3.18
C THR A 130 15.91 -3.78 -4.05
N PRO A 131 16.18 -3.20 -5.25
CA PRO A 131 15.19 -2.51 -6.06
C PRO A 131 14.00 -3.40 -6.41
N LEU A 132 12.81 -2.78 -6.47
CA LEU A 132 11.64 -3.44 -7.03
C LEU A 132 11.72 -3.43 -8.55
N VAL A 133 11.88 -4.61 -9.11
CA VAL A 133 11.86 -4.90 -10.53
C VAL A 133 10.41 -5.05 -10.96
N PHE A 134 9.93 -4.06 -11.71
CA PHE A 134 8.61 -4.05 -12.33
C PHE A 134 8.69 -4.61 -13.74
N SER A 135 7.74 -5.49 -14.09
CA SER A 135 7.52 -5.97 -15.46
C SER A 135 6.02 -5.96 -15.79
N GLY A 136 5.66 -5.58 -17.02
CA GLY A 136 4.25 -5.40 -17.41
C GLY A 136 3.57 -4.10 -16.92
N PHE A 137 4.31 -3.19 -16.27
CA PHE A 137 3.80 -1.91 -15.77
C PHE A 137 4.09 -0.74 -16.74
N GLN A 138 3.17 0.22 -16.83
CA GLN A 138 3.41 1.47 -17.58
C GLN A 138 4.30 2.44 -16.76
N PRO A 139 5.17 3.24 -17.42
CA PRO A 139 5.96 4.27 -16.73
C PRO A 139 5.13 5.26 -15.91
N ALA A 140 3.94 5.62 -16.39
CA ALA A 140 3.00 6.49 -15.69
C ALA A 140 2.54 5.90 -14.33
N ALA A 141 2.41 4.56 -14.22
CA ALA A 141 2.09 3.90 -12.96
C ALA A 141 3.26 3.98 -11.98
N LEU A 142 4.49 3.78 -12.45
CA LEU A 142 5.69 3.89 -11.62
C LEU A 142 5.90 5.33 -11.13
N GLN A 143 5.70 6.33 -12.00
CA GLN A 143 5.76 7.76 -11.65
C GLN A 143 4.67 8.14 -10.64
N GLN A 144 3.44 7.70 -10.84
CA GLN A 144 2.30 8.03 -9.97
C GLN A 144 2.45 7.50 -8.53
N PHE A 145 3.12 6.36 -8.34
CA PHE A 145 3.37 5.75 -7.03
C PHE A 145 4.80 5.96 -6.51
N ALA A 146 5.67 6.68 -7.24
CA ALA A 146 7.09 6.85 -6.90
C ALA A 146 7.32 7.31 -5.45
N ASN A 147 6.63 8.36 -5.01
CA ASN A 147 6.77 8.89 -3.64
C ASN A 147 6.30 7.88 -2.57
N GLN A 148 5.29 7.05 -2.87
CA GLN A 148 4.86 6.00 -1.95
C GLN A 148 5.90 4.88 -1.89
N LEU A 149 6.40 4.43 -3.04
CA LEU A 149 7.47 3.41 -3.14
C LEU A 149 8.73 3.86 -2.38
N GLN A 150 9.18 5.09 -2.58
CA GLN A 150 10.30 5.70 -1.84
C GLN A 150 10.03 5.77 -0.33
N GLY A 151 8.78 6.03 0.10
CA GLY A 151 8.38 5.98 1.51
C GLY A 151 8.47 4.59 2.16
N TYR A 152 8.49 3.51 1.36
CA TYR A 152 8.83 2.15 1.80
C TYR A 152 10.33 1.82 1.63
N GLY A 153 11.16 2.75 1.17
CA GLY A 153 12.58 2.51 0.84
C GLY A 153 12.81 1.86 -0.53
N PHE A 154 11.78 1.72 -1.37
CA PHE A 154 11.89 1.05 -2.66
C PHE A 154 12.38 1.98 -3.77
N VAL A 155 13.37 1.51 -4.54
CA VAL A 155 13.75 2.05 -5.85
C VAL A 155 13.08 1.22 -6.94
N ALA A 156 12.38 1.86 -7.87
CA ALA A 156 11.75 1.16 -9.00
C ALA A 156 12.74 0.97 -10.16
N ALA A 157 12.93 -0.28 -10.58
CA ALA A 157 13.69 -0.69 -11.76
C ALA A 157 12.77 -1.40 -12.77
N GLN A 158 13.15 -1.44 -14.04
CA GLN A 158 12.48 -2.26 -15.06
C GLN A 158 13.23 -3.59 -15.24
N GLY A 159 12.49 -4.67 -15.49
CA GLY A 159 13.04 -5.98 -15.81
C GLY A 159 11.98 -6.92 -16.38
N GLY A 160 12.28 -8.23 -16.39
CA GLY A 160 11.43 -9.24 -17.02
C GLY A 160 10.90 -10.31 -16.07
N THR A 161 9.98 -11.11 -16.57
CA THR A 161 9.72 -12.47 -16.08
C THR A 161 10.46 -13.47 -16.96
N ALA A 162 10.61 -14.70 -16.48
CA ALA A 162 11.11 -15.83 -17.26
C ALA A 162 10.34 -17.09 -16.91
N SER A 163 10.28 -18.04 -17.84
CA SER A 163 9.68 -19.35 -17.57
C SER A 163 10.41 -20.06 -16.41
N PRO A 164 9.69 -20.87 -15.59
CA PRO A 164 10.30 -21.80 -14.66
C PRO A 164 11.16 -22.83 -15.40
N ARG A 165 12.24 -23.31 -14.78
CA ARG A 165 13.03 -24.46 -15.24
C ARG A 165 13.07 -25.55 -14.14
N PRO A 166 13.25 -26.84 -14.49
CA PRO A 166 13.26 -27.94 -13.52
C PRO A 166 14.41 -27.90 -12.48
N ASP A 167 15.44 -27.10 -12.73
CA ASP A 167 16.63 -26.92 -11.90
C ASP A 167 16.58 -25.68 -11.00
N ASP A 168 15.57 -24.81 -11.13
CA ASP A 168 15.48 -23.51 -10.43
C ASP A 168 15.57 -23.62 -8.89
N GLY A 169 15.07 -24.72 -8.31
CA GLY A 169 15.14 -24.97 -6.87
C GLY A 169 16.53 -25.40 -6.35
N ARG A 170 17.52 -25.63 -7.22
CA ARG A 170 18.88 -26.05 -6.86
C ARG A 170 19.77 -24.84 -6.56
N LEU A 171 19.38 -24.03 -5.59
CA LEU A 171 20.18 -22.86 -5.18
C LEU A 171 21.52 -23.28 -4.56
N VAL A 172 22.58 -22.56 -4.91
CA VAL A 172 23.89 -22.60 -4.25
C VAL A 172 24.32 -21.19 -3.79
N ALA A 173 25.34 -21.13 -2.93
CA ALA A 173 25.89 -19.87 -2.46
C ALA A 173 26.47 -19.05 -3.64
N GLY A 174 26.03 -17.79 -3.78
CA GLY A 174 26.37 -16.90 -4.90
C GLY A 174 25.33 -16.82 -6.03
N ASP A 175 24.32 -17.69 -6.04
CA ASP A 175 23.14 -17.57 -6.92
C ASP A 175 22.27 -16.35 -6.55
N MET A 176 21.26 -16.03 -7.38
CA MET A 176 20.24 -15.03 -7.04
C MET A 176 18.85 -15.62 -6.82
N ALA A 177 18.18 -15.13 -5.78
CA ALA A 177 16.82 -15.48 -5.40
C ALA A 177 15.94 -14.21 -5.35
N GLY A 178 14.67 -14.36 -5.73
CA GLY A 178 13.69 -13.29 -5.82
C GLY A 178 12.61 -13.38 -4.74
N MET A 179 12.18 -12.22 -4.24
CA MET A 179 11.02 -12.01 -3.38
C MET A 179 9.86 -11.53 -4.26
N VAL A 180 8.85 -12.37 -4.50
CA VAL A 180 7.74 -12.07 -5.41
C VAL A 180 6.62 -11.34 -4.66
N LEU A 181 6.44 -10.05 -4.92
CA LEU A 181 5.35 -9.27 -4.32
C LEU A 181 4.06 -9.33 -5.15
N VAL A 182 4.21 -9.39 -6.47
CA VAL A 182 3.12 -9.55 -7.45
C VAL A 182 3.58 -10.44 -8.60
N GLN A 183 2.71 -11.34 -9.04
CA GLN A 183 2.85 -12.12 -10.28
C GLN A 183 1.54 -12.13 -11.09
N GLY A 184 1.55 -12.68 -12.31
CA GLY A 184 0.42 -12.66 -13.25
C GLY A 184 0.75 -11.89 -14.54
N ASP A 185 -0.23 -11.17 -15.10
CA ASP A 185 -0.06 -10.36 -16.32
C ASP A 185 0.93 -9.18 -16.17
N ALA A 186 1.27 -8.84 -14.92
CA ALA A 186 2.40 -7.98 -14.56
C ALA A 186 3.03 -8.52 -13.26
N SER A 187 4.29 -8.16 -13.00
CA SER A 187 5.01 -8.63 -11.81
C SER A 187 5.80 -7.53 -11.11
N ILE A 188 5.89 -7.63 -9.79
CA ILE A 188 6.70 -6.77 -8.92
C ILE A 188 7.53 -7.68 -8.03
N ASN A 189 8.86 -7.62 -8.16
CA ASN A 189 9.78 -8.51 -7.46
C ASN A 189 10.96 -7.73 -6.89
N SER A 190 11.55 -8.15 -5.77
CA SER A 190 12.93 -7.79 -5.43
C SER A 190 13.86 -8.99 -5.60
N ALA A 191 15.17 -8.78 -5.64
CA ALA A 191 16.15 -9.88 -5.74
C ALA A 191 17.45 -9.60 -4.97
N CYS A 192 17.94 -10.62 -4.28
CA CYS A 192 19.23 -10.65 -3.60
C CYS A 192 20.10 -11.81 -4.11
N THR A 193 21.38 -11.75 -3.81
CA THR A 193 22.28 -12.90 -3.88
C THR A 193 22.06 -13.81 -2.66
N VAL A 194 22.25 -15.12 -2.83
CA VAL A 194 22.14 -16.16 -1.80
C VAL A 194 23.47 -16.31 -1.09
N THR A 195 23.50 -16.12 0.23
CA THR A 195 24.72 -16.30 1.04
C THR A 195 24.98 -17.77 1.33
N ALA A 196 23.94 -18.50 1.75
CA ALA A 196 24.07 -19.88 2.18
C ALA A 196 22.77 -20.66 1.95
N VAL A 197 22.93 -21.96 1.72
CA VAL A 197 21.84 -22.95 1.74
C VAL A 197 22.23 -24.04 2.73
N GLN A 198 21.33 -24.37 3.66
CA GLN A 198 21.53 -25.38 4.70
C GLN A 198 20.32 -26.32 4.72
N ALA A 199 20.48 -27.50 4.14
CA ALA A 199 19.38 -28.40 3.79
C ALA A 199 18.30 -27.67 2.95
N ASP A 200 17.12 -27.41 3.52
CA ASP A 200 16.03 -26.67 2.87
C ASP A 200 16.01 -25.16 3.20
N ARG A 201 16.84 -24.69 4.15
CA ARG A 201 16.92 -23.28 4.56
C ARG A 201 17.81 -22.48 3.62
N VAL A 202 17.35 -21.30 3.22
CA VAL A 202 18.05 -20.36 2.33
C VAL A 202 18.26 -19.04 3.07
N TYR A 203 19.47 -18.51 2.99
CA TYR A 203 19.85 -17.21 3.54
C TYR A 203 20.23 -16.28 2.39
N LEU A 204 19.54 -15.16 2.27
CA LEU A 204 19.67 -14.20 1.16
C LEU A 204 19.65 -12.76 1.68
N CYS A 205 20.23 -11.85 0.90
CA CYS A 205 20.61 -10.51 1.39
C CYS A 205 21.61 -10.62 2.58
N GLY A 206 22.06 -9.48 3.12
CA GLY A 206 22.89 -9.43 4.34
C GLY A 206 22.41 -8.37 5.34
N HIS A 207 21.17 -7.92 5.13
CA HIS A 207 20.51 -6.77 5.74
C HIS A 207 18.99 -7.02 5.59
N PRO A 208 18.10 -6.20 6.19
CA PRO A 208 16.67 -6.36 6.00
C PRO A 208 16.26 -5.87 4.61
N PHE A 209 15.24 -6.51 4.03
CA PHE A 209 14.54 -5.99 2.85
C PHE A 209 13.59 -4.86 3.25
N LEU A 210 12.80 -5.06 4.31
CA LEU A 210 11.82 -4.09 4.83
C LEU A 210 11.70 -4.11 6.37
N SER A 211 12.47 -4.95 7.08
CA SER A 211 12.36 -5.16 8.54
C SER A 211 10.95 -5.59 8.98
N LEU A 212 10.31 -6.47 8.20
CA LEU A 212 8.94 -6.93 8.46
C LEU A 212 8.83 -7.95 9.59
N GLY A 213 9.91 -8.62 9.97
CA GLY A 213 9.86 -9.75 10.90
C GLY A 213 9.43 -11.03 10.18
N ASP A 214 8.55 -11.82 10.80
CA ASP A 214 8.12 -13.12 10.28
C ASP A 214 7.23 -12.96 9.02
N ILE A 215 7.81 -13.45 7.93
CA ILE A 215 7.44 -13.46 6.51
C ILE A 215 6.53 -14.55 5.96
N GLN A 216 5.66 -14.28 4.98
CA GLN A 216 5.30 -15.28 3.96
C GLN A 216 5.23 -14.64 2.56
N ILE A 217 6.33 -14.72 1.80
CA ILE A 217 6.43 -14.22 0.41
C ILE A 217 6.96 -15.36 -0.49
N PRO A 218 6.46 -15.59 -1.72
CA PRO A 218 7.06 -16.58 -2.60
C PRO A 218 8.52 -16.25 -2.90
N MET A 219 9.39 -17.25 -2.71
CA MET A 219 10.78 -17.22 -3.15
C MET A 219 10.85 -17.79 -4.57
N ALA A 220 11.53 -17.10 -5.49
CA ALA A 220 11.70 -17.53 -6.89
C ALA A 220 13.19 -17.57 -7.29
N ARG A 221 13.54 -18.27 -8.37
CA ARG A 221 14.89 -18.16 -8.98
C ARG A 221 15.00 -16.82 -9.71
N SER A 222 16.03 -16.03 -9.41
CA SER A 222 16.34 -14.80 -10.16
C SER A 222 17.54 -15.03 -11.05
N ARG A 223 17.46 -14.58 -12.31
CA ARG A 223 18.53 -14.72 -13.31
C ARG A 223 18.95 -13.35 -13.79
N VAL A 224 20.26 -13.08 -13.91
CA VAL A 224 20.75 -11.77 -14.31
C VAL A 224 20.74 -11.65 -15.83
N VAL A 225 20.11 -10.62 -16.37
CA VAL A 225 20.25 -10.26 -17.78
C VAL A 225 21.60 -9.57 -17.98
N THR A 226 21.85 -8.51 -17.20
CA THR A 226 23.16 -7.83 -17.11
C THR A 226 23.25 -6.98 -15.84
N THR A 227 24.45 -6.68 -15.38
CA THR A 227 24.72 -5.51 -14.54
C THR A 227 24.77 -4.26 -15.41
N LEU A 228 24.09 -3.19 -14.97
CA LEU A 228 24.23 -1.83 -15.48
C LEU A 228 25.15 -1.04 -14.53
N SER A 229 26.26 -0.52 -15.05
CA SER A 229 27.14 0.40 -14.31
C SER A 229 26.57 1.83 -14.37
N SER A 230 26.72 2.60 -13.29
CA SER A 230 26.27 4.00 -13.22
C SER A 230 27.04 4.78 -12.16
N ASP A 231 27.43 6.02 -12.48
CA ASP A 231 27.97 7.00 -11.51
C ASP A 231 26.96 7.44 -10.43
N LEU A 232 25.69 7.03 -10.52
CA LEU A 232 24.62 7.35 -9.55
C LEU A 232 24.15 6.12 -8.76
N ALA A 233 23.85 5.01 -9.45
CA ALA A 233 23.39 3.76 -8.82
C ALA A 233 23.53 2.57 -9.78
N SER A 234 24.62 1.80 -9.66
CA SER A 234 24.79 0.55 -10.42
C SER A 234 23.79 -0.52 -9.97
N THR A 235 23.16 -1.22 -10.91
CA THR A 235 22.08 -2.18 -10.62
C THR A 235 22.08 -3.41 -11.52
N LYS A 236 21.56 -4.54 -11.02
CA LYS A 236 21.34 -5.76 -11.81
C LYS A 236 19.96 -5.74 -12.46
N ILE A 237 19.90 -5.82 -13.79
CA ILE A 237 18.67 -6.12 -14.52
C ILE A 237 18.45 -7.63 -14.43
N VAL A 238 17.35 -8.07 -13.83
CA VAL A 238 17.04 -9.49 -13.60
C VAL A 238 15.71 -9.90 -14.23
N ASN A 239 15.63 -11.18 -14.59
CA ASN A 239 14.37 -11.85 -14.90
C ASN A 239 14.05 -12.86 -13.80
N VAL A 240 12.83 -12.80 -13.26
CA VAL A 240 12.38 -13.69 -12.18
C VAL A 240 11.64 -14.89 -12.76
N GLY A 241 12.02 -16.09 -12.31
CA GLY A 241 11.46 -17.38 -12.71
C GLY A 241 10.25 -17.82 -11.88
N GLY A 242 9.96 -19.11 -11.89
CA GLY A 242 8.92 -19.69 -11.04
C GLY A 242 9.29 -19.69 -9.55
N SER A 243 8.27 -19.81 -8.70
CA SER A 243 8.46 -19.99 -7.27
C SER A 243 9.08 -21.35 -6.93
N ILE A 244 10.02 -21.34 -6.00
CA ILE A 244 10.84 -22.49 -5.55
C ILE A 244 10.78 -22.70 -4.02
N GLY A 245 10.00 -21.87 -3.32
CA GLY A 245 9.88 -21.90 -1.87
C GLY A 245 9.17 -20.69 -1.30
N THR A 246 9.32 -20.49 0.01
CA THR A 246 8.74 -19.40 0.79
C THR A 246 9.85 -18.62 1.51
N ILE A 247 9.86 -17.30 1.39
CA ILE A 247 10.59 -16.38 2.27
C ILE A 247 9.84 -16.31 3.59
N THR A 248 10.52 -16.64 4.68
CA THR A 248 9.98 -16.89 6.03
C THR A 248 10.28 -15.78 7.02
N GLY A 249 11.26 -14.92 6.77
CA GLY A 249 11.63 -13.85 7.69
C GLY A 249 12.50 -12.77 7.07
N ASP A 250 12.30 -11.52 7.50
CA ASP A 250 13.00 -10.31 7.06
C ASP A 250 13.45 -9.52 8.29
N HIS A 251 14.73 -9.66 8.61
CA HIS A 251 15.33 -9.23 9.88
C HIS A 251 16.63 -8.43 9.64
N LEU A 252 17.18 -7.83 10.71
CA LEU A 252 18.32 -6.90 10.67
C LEU A 252 19.52 -7.32 9.80
N THR A 253 19.82 -8.62 9.74
CA THR A 253 21.07 -9.16 9.18
C THR A 253 20.88 -10.15 8.04
N ALA A 254 19.65 -10.58 7.76
CA ALA A 254 19.32 -11.50 6.68
C ALA A 254 17.83 -11.48 6.34
N VAL A 255 17.54 -11.75 5.08
CA VAL A 255 16.26 -12.33 4.67
C VAL A 255 16.44 -13.86 4.67
N THR A 256 15.48 -14.58 5.24
CA THR A 256 15.50 -16.03 5.36
C THR A 256 14.35 -16.66 4.61
N GLY A 257 14.57 -17.85 4.06
CA GLY A 257 13.54 -18.61 3.36
C GLY A 257 13.75 -20.10 3.45
N LYS A 258 12.81 -20.83 2.85
CA LYS A 258 12.74 -22.28 2.82
C LYS A 258 12.37 -22.76 1.43
N LEU A 259 13.14 -23.70 0.87
CA LEU A 259 12.82 -24.39 -0.39
C LEU A 259 11.57 -25.27 -0.23
N GLY A 260 10.77 -25.38 -1.30
CA GLY A 260 9.55 -26.19 -1.32
C GLY A 260 8.36 -25.45 -1.93
N ALA A 261 7.20 -25.52 -1.29
CA ALA A 261 6.01 -24.81 -1.73
C ALA A 261 6.11 -23.28 -1.49
N PRO A 262 5.55 -22.45 -2.40
CA PRO A 262 5.28 -21.05 -2.12
C PRO A 262 4.11 -20.88 -1.13
N PRO A 263 3.96 -19.71 -0.49
CA PRO A 263 2.80 -19.38 0.33
C PRO A 263 1.60 -19.00 -0.55
N ALA A 264 0.40 -19.01 0.02
CA ALA A 264 -0.79 -18.54 -0.68
C ALA A 264 -0.75 -17.02 -0.94
N MET A 265 -0.99 -16.63 -2.18
CA MET A 265 -1.16 -15.23 -2.60
C MET A 265 -2.66 -14.89 -2.72
N ILE A 266 -2.98 -13.60 -2.81
CA ILE A 266 -4.34 -13.09 -3.02
C ILE A 266 -4.56 -12.88 -4.52
N PRO A 267 -5.42 -13.66 -5.19
CA PRO A 267 -5.75 -13.43 -6.60
C PRO A 267 -6.60 -12.15 -6.77
N LEU A 268 -6.22 -11.31 -7.71
CA LEU A 268 -6.92 -10.10 -8.16
C LEU A 268 -7.26 -10.23 -9.65
N ASP A 269 -8.56 -10.20 -9.96
CA ASP A 269 -9.10 -10.26 -11.32
C ASP A 269 -9.68 -8.91 -11.73
N LEU A 270 -9.29 -8.41 -12.90
CA LEU A 270 -9.66 -7.11 -13.46
C LEU A 270 -10.19 -7.28 -14.90
N THR A 271 -11.49 -7.49 -15.05
CA THR A 271 -12.19 -7.78 -16.33
C THR A 271 -12.88 -6.57 -16.96
N LEU A 272 -12.11 -5.68 -17.59
CA LEU A 272 -12.60 -4.43 -18.19
C LEU A 272 -13.70 -4.66 -19.21
N LEU A 273 -14.73 -3.79 -19.22
CA LEU A 273 -15.76 -3.68 -20.24
C LEU A 273 -15.83 -2.25 -20.77
N VAL A 274 -15.89 -2.05 -22.08
CA VAL A 274 -16.07 -0.72 -22.72
C VAL A 274 -17.39 -0.68 -23.50
N SER A 275 -18.39 0.01 -22.94
CA SER A 275 -19.71 0.19 -23.56
C SER A 275 -19.68 1.25 -24.66
N GLY A 276 -20.27 0.97 -25.82
CA GLY A 276 -20.31 1.88 -26.97
C GLY A 276 -19.32 1.57 -28.10
N ALA A 277 -18.58 0.47 -28.02
CA ALA A 277 -17.92 -0.15 -29.17
C ALA A 277 -18.72 -1.36 -29.67
N GLU A 278 -18.81 -1.53 -30.99
CA GLU A 278 -19.41 -2.71 -31.64
C GLU A 278 -18.29 -3.54 -32.31
N PRO A 279 -18.08 -4.82 -31.92
CA PRO A 279 -18.62 -5.48 -30.73
C PRO A 279 -18.01 -4.92 -29.43
N ALA A 280 -18.71 -5.13 -28.31
CA ALA A 280 -18.27 -4.65 -26.99
C ALA A 280 -16.89 -5.20 -26.60
N LYS A 281 -15.95 -4.32 -26.28
CA LYS A 281 -14.57 -4.72 -25.94
C LYS A 281 -14.47 -5.09 -24.46
N GLN A 282 -14.29 -6.39 -24.21
CA GLN A 282 -13.93 -6.96 -22.92
C GLN A 282 -12.43 -7.28 -22.88
N LYS A 283 -11.74 -7.01 -21.76
CA LYS A 283 -10.36 -7.43 -21.51
C LYS A 283 -10.15 -7.82 -20.05
N SER A 284 -9.77 -9.07 -19.79
CA SER A 284 -9.33 -9.51 -18.47
C SER A 284 -7.83 -9.30 -18.27
N LEU A 285 -7.47 -8.99 -17.02
CA LEU A 285 -6.12 -9.09 -16.46
C LEU A 285 -6.21 -9.85 -15.13
N HIS A 286 -5.22 -10.68 -14.85
CA HIS A 286 -5.11 -11.47 -13.62
C HIS A 286 -3.76 -11.22 -12.94
N PHE A 287 -3.80 -11.04 -11.62
CA PHE A 287 -2.62 -10.85 -10.78
C PHE A 287 -2.77 -11.68 -9.51
N GLU A 288 -1.65 -12.05 -8.90
CA GLU A 288 -1.60 -12.61 -7.54
C GLU A 288 -0.71 -11.71 -6.68
N LEU A 289 -1.19 -11.31 -5.51
CA LEU A 289 -0.55 -10.33 -4.62
C LEU A 289 -0.11 -10.98 -3.31
N VAL A 290 1.04 -10.59 -2.76
CA VAL A 290 1.44 -11.03 -1.41
C VAL A 290 0.40 -10.61 -0.36
N ASN A 291 0.05 -11.54 0.53
CA ASN A 291 -0.86 -11.29 1.66
C ASN A 291 -0.07 -10.75 2.86
N HIS A 292 0.03 -9.42 2.99
CA HIS A 292 0.78 -8.79 4.07
C HIS A 292 0.24 -7.38 4.39
N PRO A 293 -0.12 -7.07 5.65
CA PRO A 293 -0.85 -5.85 6.00
C PRO A 293 -0.23 -4.52 5.54
N LYS A 294 1.11 -4.41 5.57
CA LYS A 294 1.82 -3.19 5.16
C LYS A 294 2.04 -3.09 3.64
N LEU A 295 1.73 -4.13 2.87
CA LEU A 295 2.04 -4.19 1.42
C LEU A 295 0.80 -4.32 0.55
N THR A 296 -0.13 -5.23 0.88
CA THR A 296 -1.30 -5.52 0.04
C THR A 296 -2.09 -4.27 -0.36
N PRO A 297 -2.35 -3.26 0.50
CA PRO A 297 -3.08 -2.05 0.09
C PRO A 297 -2.38 -1.26 -1.04
N LEU A 298 -1.05 -1.13 -0.99
CA LEU A 298 -0.26 -0.48 -2.04
C LEU A 298 -0.26 -1.30 -3.33
N LEU A 299 -0.07 -2.62 -3.22
CA LEU A 299 0.02 -3.50 -4.39
C LEU A 299 -1.32 -3.63 -5.13
N VAL A 300 -2.44 -3.65 -4.40
CA VAL A 300 -3.79 -3.52 -4.97
C VAL A 300 -3.94 -2.20 -5.71
N ALA A 301 -3.51 -1.08 -5.12
CA ALA A 301 -3.60 0.24 -5.76
C ALA A 301 -2.79 0.32 -7.06
N LEU A 302 -1.55 -0.17 -7.03
CA LEU A 302 -0.60 -0.08 -8.15
C LEU A 302 -0.99 -1.01 -9.32
N THR A 303 -1.42 -2.25 -9.04
CA THR A 303 -1.96 -3.17 -10.06
C THR A 303 -3.28 -2.67 -10.65
N THR A 304 -4.20 -2.20 -9.78
CA THR A 304 -5.45 -1.55 -10.20
C THR A 304 -5.17 -0.38 -11.13
N PHE A 305 -4.27 0.53 -10.76
CA PHE A 305 -3.94 1.69 -11.57
C PHE A 305 -3.35 1.28 -12.92
N SER A 306 -2.33 0.42 -12.94
CA SER A 306 -1.67 0.01 -14.19
C SER A 306 -2.61 -0.70 -15.15
N GLY A 307 -3.49 -1.58 -14.67
CA GLY A 307 -4.47 -2.25 -15.53
C GLY A 307 -5.49 -1.28 -16.14
N LEU A 308 -5.84 -0.23 -15.40
CA LEU A 308 -6.82 0.80 -15.78
C LEU A 308 -6.23 1.98 -16.58
N THR A 309 -4.92 2.27 -16.47
CA THR A 309 -4.21 3.20 -17.37
C THR A 309 -3.75 2.52 -18.65
N GLN A 310 -3.60 1.19 -18.65
CA GLN A 310 -3.40 0.44 -19.88
C GLN A 310 -4.66 0.43 -20.75
N ASN A 311 -5.87 0.28 -20.19
CA ASN A 311 -7.14 0.36 -20.93
C ASN A 311 -8.30 0.89 -20.06
N SER A 312 -9.21 1.66 -20.65
CA SER A 312 -10.15 2.55 -19.93
C SER A 312 -11.41 1.90 -19.34
N LEU A 313 -11.32 1.49 -18.06
CA LEU A 313 -12.28 1.79 -16.95
C LEU A 313 -13.81 1.69 -17.21
N ARG A 314 -14.68 0.81 -16.62
CA ARG A 314 -14.62 -0.20 -15.53
C ARG A 314 -15.57 -1.45 -15.80
N LEU A 315 -16.33 -2.07 -14.84
CA LEU A 315 -16.75 -3.53 -14.85
C LEU A 315 -18.09 -4.20 -14.17
N GLN A 316 -18.14 -4.90 -12.96
CA GLN A 316 -19.22 -5.40 -11.94
C GLN A 316 -19.30 -6.91 -11.33
N GLY A 317 -19.01 -7.23 -10.03
CA GLY A 317 -19.68 -8.34 -9.24
C GLY A 317 -18.94 -9.55 -8.56
N HIS A 318 -19.13 -9.72 -7.22
CA HIS A 318 -19.27 -10.97 -6.39
C HIS A 318 -19.89 -10.51 -5.02
N ALA A 319 -20.13 -11.38 -4.02
CA ALA A 319 -20.63 -10.98 -2.68
C ALA A 319 -19.50 -10.44 -1.77
N ALA A 320 -18.83 -9.39 -2.24
CA ALA A 320 -17.60 -8.85 -1.67
C ALA A 320 -17.84 -7.77 -0.59
N VAL A 321 -16.77 -7.05 -0.21
CA VAL A 321 -16.91 -5.64 0.13
C VAL A 321 -17.37 -4.91 -1.14
N GLN A 322 -18.65 -4.57 -1.22
CA GLN A 322 -19.33 -4.12 -2.44
C GLN A 322 -19.31 -2.59 -2.57
N ILE A 323 -18.19 -2.04 -3.04
CA ILE A 323 -18.07 -0.61 -3.34
C ILE A 323 -18.53 -0.34 -4.78
N GLU A 324 -19.77 0.07 -4.96
CA GLU A 324 -20.28 0.58 -6.25
C GLU A 324 -20.24 2.12 -6.28
N ASN A 325 -19.21 2.66 -6.94
CA ASN A 325 -19.02 4.10 -7.11
C ASN A 325 -18.78 4.49 -8.58
N THR A 326 -19.29 5.66 -8.95
CA THR A 326 -19.07 6.27 -10.27
C THR A 326 -17.93 7.28 -10.20
N PHE A 327 -17.07 7.26 -11.22
CA PHE A 327 -15.90 8.12 -11.30
C PHE A 327 -15.95 8.90 -12.61
N ALA A 328 -15.63 10.18 -12.53
CA ALA A 328 -15.62 11.10 -13.65
C ALA A 328 -14.18 11.56 -13.92
N PRO A 329 -13.76 11.64 -15.19
CA PRO A 329 -12.47 12.21 -15.57
C PRO A 329 -12.23 13.61 -15.00
N GLY A 330 -10.98 13.95 -14.73
CA GLY A 330 -10.60 15.31 -14.33
C GLY A 330 -10.66 16.32 -15.48
N ASP A 331 -10.40 17.60 -15.17
CA ASP A 331 -9.88 18.58 -16.15
C ASP A 331 -8.34 18.68 -16.05
N SER A 332 -7.75 18.02 -15.06
CA SER A 332 -6.31 17.87 -14.83
C SER A 332 -5.72 16.72 -15.66
N LEU A 333 -4.41 16.79 -15.94
CA LEU A 333 -3.63 15.74 -16.62
C LEU A 333 -3.43 14.46 -15.78
N SER A 334 -4.21 14.26 -14.73
CA SER A 334 -4.21 13.11 -13.83
C SER A 334 -4.99 11.94 -14.45
N PRO A 335 -4.41 10.74 -14.64
CA PRO A 335 -5.12 9.64 -15.30
C PRO A 335 -6.36 9.16 -14.54
N ASP A 336 -7.46 8.93 -15.27
CA ASP A 336 -8.81 8.67 -14.72
C ASP A 336 -8.93 7.42 -13.84
N GLY A 337 -7.95 6.51 -13.88
CA GLY A 337 -7.89 5.36 -12.96
C GLY A 337 -7.40 5.69 -11.55
N LEU A 338 -6.78 6.87 -11.34
CA LEU A 338 -6.17 7.22 -10.06
C LEU A 338 -7.17 7.28 -8.90
N PRO A 339 -8.33 7.97 -9.01
CA PRO A 339 -9.30 8.01 -7.91
C PRO A 339 -9.79 6.63 -7.49
N ILE A 340 -9.84 5.68 -8.43
CA ILE A 340 -10.33 4.32 -8.20
C ILE A 340 -9.25 3.45 -7.57
N ALA A 341 -8.01 3.57 -8.02
CA ALA A 341 -6.84 2.95 -7.37
C ALA A 341 -6.70 3.42 -5.91
N LEU A 342 -6.87 4.72 -5.64
CA LEU A 342 -6.85 5.29 -4.29
C LEU A 342 -8.08 4.86 -3.45
N THR A 343 -9.25 4.69 -4.07
CA THR A 343 -10.44 4.13 -3.40
C THR A 343 -10.18 2.69 -2.94
N MET A 344 -9.61 1.85 -3.82
CA MET A 344 -9.21 0.49 -3.48
C MET A 344 -8.11 0.48 -2.40
N GLN A 345 -7.12 1.37 -2.48
CA GLN A 345 -6.09 1.53 -1.46
C GLN A 345 -6.71 1.82 -0.09
N ASN A 346 -7.67 2.75 0.01
CA ASN A 346 -8.36 3.10 1.25
C ASN A 346 -9.14 1.91 1.84
N VAL A 347 -9.93 1.20 1.03
CA VAL A 347 -10.66 -0.01 1.47
C VAL A 347 -9.69 -1.05 2.04
N PHE A 348 -8.59 -1.33 1.34
CA PHE A 348 -7.62 -2.34 1.78
C PHE A 348 -6.82 -1.87 3.00
N THR A 349 -6.46 -0.59 3.11
CA THR A 349 -5.84 -0.02 4.32
C THR A 349 -6.76 -0.18 5.53
N ARG A 350 -8.06 0.10 5.39
CA ARG A 350 -9.03 -0.07 6.48
C ARG A 350 -9.18 -1.54 6.91
N LEU A 351 -9.23 -2.48 5.95
CA LEU A 351 -9.29 -3.92 6.25
C LEU A 351 -8.01 -4.46 6.89
N PHE A 352 -6.83 -4.10 6.38
CA PHE A 352 -5.55 -4.68 6.82
C PHE A 352 -4.93 -4.01 8.05
N LEU A 353 -5.26 -2.74 8.34
CA LEU A 353 -4.83 -2.05 9.57
C LEU A 353 -5.90 -2.09 10.67
N ASN A 354 -6.89 -2.98 10.57
CA ASN A 354 -7.86 -3.22 11.64
C ASN A 354 -7.17 -3.82 12.88
N THR A 355 -7.72 -3.57 14.06
CA THR A 355 -7.14 -4.00 15.35
C THR A 355 -7.87 -5.18 15.99
N PHE A 356 -8.75 -5.87 15.25
CA PHE A 356 -9.59 -6.97 15.75
C PHE A 356 -8.94 -8.33 15.45
N GLU A 357 -8.67 -8.59 14.17
CA GLU A 357 -8.03 -9.83 13.72
C GLU A 357 -7.36 -9.68 12.34
N PRO A 358 -6.38 -10.52 11.97
CA PRO A 358 -5.75 -10.49 10.65
C PRO A 358 -6.75 -10.81 9.52
N ALA A 359 -7.05 -9.82 8.68
CA ALA A 359 -7.98 -9.96 7.56
C ALA A 359 -7.49 -10.98 6.51
N LYS A 360 -8.31 -12.00 6.22
CA LYS A 360 -8.01 -13.07 5.25
C LYS A 360 -8.75 -12.84 3.94
N VAL A 361 -8.11 -12.17 2.99
CA VAL A 361 -8.70 -11.91 1.66
C VAL A 361 -8.50 -13.14 0.75
N ALA A 362 -9.59 -13.84 0.42
CA ALA A 362 -9.52 -15.02 -0.43
C ALA A 362 -9.41 -14.71 -1.94
N ARG A 363 -10.01 -13.60 -2.40
CA ARG A 363 -9.99 -13.12 -3.80
C ARG A 363 -10.41 -11.66 -3.88
N ILE A 364 -9.93 -10.96 -4.90
CA ILE A 364 -10.34 -9.59 -5.25
C ILE A 364 -10.91 -9.61 -6.67
N VAL A 365 -12.24 -9.48 -6.81
CA VAL A 365 -12.87 -9.32 -8.13
C VAL A 365 -13.16 -7.84 -8.32
N LEU A 366 -12.19 -7.09 -8.82
CA LEU A 366 -12.37 -5.67 -9.08
C LEU A 366 -13.22 -5.50 -10.34
N ARG A 367 -14.46 -5.01 -10.17
CA ARG A 367 -15.42 -4.91 -11.27
C ARG A 367 -16.45 -3.74 -10.96
N VAL A 368 -16.66 -2.69 -11.81
CA VAL A 368 -17.78 -1.65 -11.72
C VAL A 368 -18.53 -1.19 -13.04
N GLU A 369 -18.19 -0.13 -13.83
CA GLU A 369 -18.77 0.15 -15.22
C GLU A 369 -17.90 1.08 -16.16
N SER A 370 -17.94 1.04 -17.52
CA SER A 370 -17.45 2.10 -18.46
C SER A 370 -18.57 2.73 -19.31
N VAL A 371 -18.60 4.06 -19.49
CA VAL A 371 -19.62 4.77 -20.29
C VAL A 371 -19.07 5.99 -21.05
N PRO A 372 -19.57 6.31 -22.27
CA PRO A 372 -19.19 7.52 -23.00
C PRO A 372 -19.63 8.83 -22.34
N GLY A 373 -18.71 9.82 -22.32
CA GLY A 373 -18.95 11.17 -21.83
C GLY A 373 -18.81 11.35 -20.32
N ARG A 374 -18.40 12.55 -19.89
CA ARG A 374 -18.25 12.88 -18.46
C ARG A 374 -19.60 13.28 -17.85
N LYS A 375 -20.13 12.43 -16.97
CA LYS A 375 -21.26 12.73 -16.09
C LYS A 375 -20.73 13.03 -14.68
N SER A 376 -20.84 14.26 -14.23
CA SER A 376 -20.51 14.69 -12.86
C SER A 376 -21.26 15.98 -12.53
N PHE A 377 -21.65 16.17 -11.28
CA PHE A 377 -22.54 17.25 -10.85
C PHE A 377 -21.99 18.01 -9.64
N ALA A 378 -21.83 19.33 -9.79
CA ALA A 378 -21.52 20.21 -8.67
C ALA A 378 -22.81 20.78 -8.07
N ILE A 379 -22.89 20.82 -6.74
CA ILE A 379 -23.95 21.54 -6.02
C ILE A 379 -23.57 23.02 -5.97
N GLU A 380 -24.34 23.89 -6.61
CA GLU A 380 -24.08 25.34 -6.62
C GLU A 380 -24.81 26.06 -5.48
N SER A 381 -26.08 25.69 -5.26
CA SER A 381 -26.90 26.22 -4.18
C SER A 381 -28.08 25.30 -3.90
N ALA A 382 -28.68 25.46 -2.73
CA ALA A 382 -29.95 24.83 -2.38
C ALA A 382 -30.80 25.81 -1.59
N TRP A 383 -32.13 25.65 -1.64
CA TRP A 383 -33.06 26.45 -0.85
C TRP A 383 -34.34 25.67 -0.58
N LEU A 384 -35.06 26.12 0.45
CA LEU A 384 -36.39 25.62 0.80
C LEU A 384 -37.46 26.50 0.16
N GLU A 385 -38.64 25.97 -0.14
CA GLU A 385 -39.80 26.80 -0.50
C GLU A 385 -40.29 27.68 0.66
N LYS A 386 -39.91 27.36 1.91
CA LYS A 386 -40.21 28.11 3.15
C LYS A 386 -39.05 28.01 4.13
N GLY A 387 -38.73 29.09 4.84
CA GLY A 387 -37.77 29.07 5.96
C GLY A 387 -38.35 28.52 7.27
N GLU A 388 -39.67 28.30 7.32
CA GLU A 388 -40.42 27.81 8.47
C GLU A 388 -41.33 26.63 8.10
N ALA A 389 -41.57 25.73 9.05
CA ALA A 389 -42.51 24.62 8.91
C ALA A 389 -43.18 24.25 10.24
N ALA A 390 -44.41 23.73 10.18
CA ALA A 390 -45.03 23.07 11.33
C ALA A 390 -44.50 21.63 11.51
N PRO A 391 -44.59 21.03 12.71
CA PRO A 391 -44.34 19.60 12.90
C PRO A 391 -45.20 18.75 11.94
N GLY A 392 -44.62 17.70 11.36
CA GLY A 392 -45.26 16.86 10.34
C GLY A 392 -45.37 17.48 8.93
N GLU A 393 -45.11 18.78 8.75
CA GLU A 393 -45.16 19.46 7.45
C GLU A 393 -44.06 18.94 6.51
N THR A 394 -44.38 18.81 5.22
CA THR A 394 -43.40 18.38 4.20
C THR A 394 -43.01 19.58 3.35
N LEU A 395 -41.72 19.90 3.33
CA LEU A 395 -41.16 20.98 2.51
C LEU A 395 -40.49 20.43 1.26
N ARG A 396 -40.57 21.19 0.15
CA ARG A 396 -39.67 20.97 -0.98
C ARG A 396 -38.33 21.63 -0.73
N VAL A 397 -37.28 20.89 -1.06
CA VAL A 397 -35.90 21.34 -1.16
C VAL A 397 -35.55 21.40 -2.64
N ARG A 398 -35.21 22.58 -3.13
CA ARG A 398 -34.73 22.79 -4.51
C ARG A 398 -33.21 22.89 -4.49
N VAL A 399 -32.55 22.20 -5.41
CA VAL A 399 -31.09 22.14 -5.48
C VAL A 399 -30.64 22.50 -6.89
N LEU A 400 -29.90 23.60 -7.02
CA LEU A 400 -29.27 23.99 -8.27
C LEU A 400 -27.98 23.18 -8.44
N LEU A 401 -28.00 22.29 -9.43
CA LEU A 401 -26.88 21.48 -9.84
C LEU A 401 -26.30 22.00 -11.15
N ARG A 402 -24.97 22.09 -11.24
CA ARG A 402 -24.27 22.25 -12.52
C ARG A 402 -23.71 20.90 -12.97
N PRO A 403 -24.27 20.27 -14.02
CA PRO A 403 -23.60 19.20 -14.73
C PRO A 403 -22.32 19.72 -15.38
N TYR A 404 -21.28 18.90 -15.46
CA TYR A 404 -20.03 19.28 -16.11
C TYR A 404 -20.25 19.75 -17.57
N ARG A 405 -19.86 21.01 -17.85
CA ARG A 405 -20.11 21.74 -19.12
C ARG A 405 -21.57 21.76 -19.60
N GLY A 406 -22.53 21.43 -18.72
CA GLY A 406 -23.97 21.51 -18.99
C GLY A 406 -24.59 22.82 -18.52
N ALA A 407 -25.81 23.08 -18.98
CA ALA A 407 -26.68 24.08 -18.36
C ALA A 407 -27.01 23.65 -16.91
N ALA A 408 -27.02 24.60 -15.98
CA ALA A 408 -27.43 24.32 -14.61
C ALA A 408 -28.93 23.96 -14.57
N ARG A 409 -29.29 22.99 -13.74
CA ARG A 409 -30.66 22.50 -13.58
C ARG A 409 -31.05 22.48 -12.12
N VAL A 410 -32.33 22.71 -11.84
CA VAL A 410 -32.91 22.51 -10.51
C VAL A 410 -33.44 21.08 -10.44
N GLU A 411 -32.96 20.31 -9.48
CA GLU A 411 -33.62 19.09 -9.03
C GLU A 411 -34.45 19.40 -7.77
N GLU A 412 -35.59 18.73 -7.61
CA GLU A 412 -36.47 18.88 -6.45
C GLU A 412 -36.55 17.58 -5.65
N THR A 413 -36.56 17.69 -4.34
CA THR A 413 -36.91 16.60 -3.42
C THR A 413 -37.69 17.13 -2.23
N THR A 414 -38.15 16.25 -1.35
CA THR A 414 -38.96 16.59 -0.18
C THR A 414 -38.31 16.13 1.11
N VAL A 415 -38.37 16.98 2.13
CA VAL A 415 -38.02 16.66 3.52
C VAL A 415 -39.28 16.80 4.36
N ARG A 416 -39.57 15.78 5.18
CA ARG A 416 -40.68 15.81 6.14
C ARG A 416 -40.16 16.19 7.51
N VAL A 417 -40.76 17.20 8.13
CA VAL A 417 -40.46 17.59 9.50
C VAL A 417 -41.07 16.55 10.46
N PRO A 418 -40.37 16.11 11.53
CA PRO A 418 -40.92 15.20 12.52
C PRO A 418 -42.23 15.70 13.14
N GLU A 419 -43.07 14.79 13.61
CA GLU A 419 -44.32 15.15 14.30
C GLU A 419 -44.06 15.56 15.76
N GLN A 420 -43.01 15.00 16.36
CA GLN A 420 -42.59 15.20 17.76
C GLN A 420 -41.62 16.36 18.01
N VAL A 421 -41.30 17.19 17.00
CA VAL A 421 -40.35 18.31 17.19
C VAL A 421 -41.02 19.52 17.86
N ALA A 422 -40.34 20.13 18.83
CA ALA A 422 -40.84 21.28 19.56
C ALA A 422 -40.82 22.57 18.70
N ARG A 423 -41.80 23.44 18.91
CA ARG A 423 -41.85 24.79 18.33
C ARG A 423 -40.68 25.65 18.83
N GLY A 424 -40.15 26.52 17.98
CA GLY A 424 -38.93 27.29 18.23
C GLY A 424 -37.63 26.51 17.97
N THR A 425 -37.69 25.21 17.69
CA THR A 425 -36.50 24.43 17.31
C THR A 425 -35.98 24.88 15.95
N THR A 426 -34.66 25.02 15.81
CA THR A 426 -34.01 25.11 14.49
C THR A 426 -33.49 23.74 14.09
N LEU A 427 -33.89 23.28 12.91
CA LEU A 427 -33.42 22.07 12.26
C LEU A 427 -32.40 22.42 11.18
N ARG A 428 -31.47 21.49 10.90
CA ARG A 428 -30.42 21.68 9.89
C ARG A 428 -30.63 20.71 8.71
N ILE A 429 -30.90 21.24 7.53
CA ILE A 429 -30.98 20.43 6.30
C ILE A 429 -29.62 20.50 5.59
N LEU A 430 -28.98 19.34 5.43
CA LEU A 430 -27.70 19.19 4.75
C LEU A 430 -27.92 18.64 3.34
N VAL A 431 -27.55 19.42 2.33
CA VAL A 431 -27.63 19.04 0.91
C VAL A 431 -26.19 18.80 0.43
N CYS A 432 -25.80 17.55 0.21
CA CYS A 432 -24.40 17.22 -0.06
C CYS A 432 -24.18 15.92 -0.86
N ASP A 433 -22.91 15.63 -1.14
CA ASP A 433 -22.46 14.34 -1.62
C ASP A 433 -22.43 13.24 -0.53
N ALA A 434 -22.12 12.01 -0.96
CA ALA A 434 -22.17 10.80 -0.15
C ALA A 434 -21.12 10.77 0.98
N ASP A 435 -19.89 11.23 0.73
CA ASP A 435 -18.79 11.18 1.70
C ASP A 435 -19.07 12.15 2.84
N LEU A 436 -19.53 13.36 2.52
CA LEU A 436 -19.93 14.33 3.52
C LEU A 436 -21.15 13.87 4.34
N LEU A 437 -22.16 13.22 3.73
CA LEU A 437 -23.28 12.68 4.52
C LEU A 437 -22.87 11.48 5.38
N ASN A 438 -21.99 10.59 4.91
CA ASN A 438 -21.43 9.50 5.70
C ASN A 438 -20.73 10.05 6.96
N ARG A 439 -19.88 11.07 6.81
CA ARG A 439 -19.19 11.73 7.94
C ARG A 439 -20.13 12.52 8.85
N ALA A 440 -21.16 13.16 8.31
CA ALA A 440 -22.11 13.93 9.09
C ALA A 440 -23.07 13.06 9.91
N SER A 441 -23.44 11.87 9.41
CA SER A 441 -24.35 10.92 10.09
C SER A 441 -23.65 9.94 11.03
N ARG A 442 -22.39 9.55 10.73
CA ARG A 442 -21.60 8.58 11.53
C ARG A 442 -20.39 9.19 12.24
N GLY A 443 -20.25 10.51 12.18
CA GLY A 443 -19.08 11.22 12.69
C GLY A 443 -17.78 10.88 11.96
N PHE A 444 -16.67 11.33 12.53
CA PHE A 444 -15.34 10.85 12.15
C PHE A 444 -15.02 9.55 12.91
N ALA A 445 -15.48 8.41 12.38
CA ALA A 445 -15.18 7.08 12.91
C ALA A 445 -13.70 6.71 12.65
N PHE A 446 -12.79 7.32 13.42
CA PHE A 446 -11.37 6.95 13.45
C PHE A 446 -11.17 5.63 14.20
N ALA A 447 -10.35 4.74 13.64
CA ALA A 447 -9.85 3.58 14.39
C ALA A 447 -9.09 4.07 15.64
N GLY A 448 -9.49 3.59 16.82
CA GLY A 448 -8.93 3.99 18.13
C GLY A 448 -9.83 4.92 18.95
N ALA A 449 -10.83 5.58 18.35
CA ALA A 449 -11.98 6.09 19.08
C ALA A 449 -13.06 4.99 19.09
N GLY A 450 -13.44 4.49 20.27
CA GLY A 450 -14.18 3.23 20.42
C GLY A 450 -15.64 3.21 19.95
N SER A 451 -16.12 4.24 19.26
CA SER A 451 -17.34 4.23 18.44
C SER A 451 -17.13 3.64 17.04
N GLY A 452 -15.90 3.21 16.73
CA GLY A 452 -15.63 2.38 15.56
C GLY A 452 -16.21 0.96 15.68
N PRO A 453 -16.00 0.13 14.65
CA PRO A 453 -16.39 -1.28 14.71
C PRO A 453 -15.70 -2.01 15.88
N THR A 454 -16.35 -3.05 16.43
CA THR A 454 -15.79 -3.94 17.47
C THR A 454 -15.13 -5.20 16.90
N GLY A 455 -15.36 -5.50 15.61
CA GLY A 455 -14.87 -6.68 14.92
C GLY A 455 -14.81 -6.50 13.39
N LEU A 456 -14.15 -7.45 12.70
CA LEU A 456 -13.92 -7.36 11.25
C LEU A 456 -15.23 -7.45 10.45
N ASP A 457 -16.16 -8.33 10.80
CA ASP A 457 -17.50 -8.41 10.18
C ASP A 457 -18.26 -7.08 10.26
N GLN A 458 -18.09 -6.37 11.37
CA GLN A 458 -18.73 -5.08 11.63
C GLN A 458 -18.10 -3.96 10.79
N LEU A 459 -16.78 -3.98 10.62
CA LEU A 459 -16.07 -3.10 9.68
C LEU A 459 -16.53 -3.36 8.23
N ILE A 460 -16.67 -4.64 7.83
CA ILE A 460 -17.18 -5.05 6.52
C ILE A 460 -18.64 -4.57 6.34
N ALA A 461 -19.49 -4.69 7.37
CA ALA A 461 -20.85 -4.17 7.35
C ALA A 461 -20.89 -2.64 7.21
N LEU A 462 -20.00 -1.90 7.89
CA LEU A 462 -19.90 -0.44 7.74
C LEU A 462 -19.43 -0.03 6.33
N LEU A 463 -18.44 -0.72 5.76
CA LEU A 463 -17.98 -0.52 4.38
C LEU A 463 -19.11 -0.79 3.36
N ASN A 464 -19.88 -1.86 3.55
CA ASN A 464 -21.04 -2.20 2.72
C ASN A 464 -22.26 -1.29 2.95
N ARG A 465 -22.26 -0.48 4.03
CA ARG A 465 -23.25 0.57 4.32
C ARG A 465 -22.77 1.97 3.88
N GLU A 466 -21.65 2.11 3.15
CA GLU A 466 -21.23 3.40 2.60
C GLU A 466 -22.18 3.87 1.47
N ARG A 467 -22.66 5.11 1.55
CA ARG A 467 -23.53 5.71 0.51
C ARG A 467 -22.81 5.78 -0.84
N ARG A 468 -23.50 5.42 -1.93
CA ARG A 468 -23.02 5.54 -3.32
C ARG A 468 -22.80 7.01 -3.69
N ASN A 469 -21.72 7.33 -4.39
CA ASN A 469 -21.41 8.71 -4.78
C ASN A 469 -22.20 9.23 -6.01
N ASP A 470 -23.00 8.41 -6.68
CA ASP A 470 -23.75 8.74 -7.91
C ASP A 470 -25.09 9.45 -7.67
N ARG A 471 -25.27 9.97 -6.45
CA ARG A 471 -26.51 10.51 -5.89
C ARG A 471 -26.25 11.83 -5.18
N LEU A 472 -27.20 12.75 -5.33
CA LEU A 472 -27.36 13.89 -4.44
C LEU A 472 -28.10 13.42 -3.19
N TYR A 473 -27.66 13.84 -2.01
CA TYR A 473 -28.31 13.53 -0.75
C TYR A 473 -28.83 14.78 -0.05
N VAL A 474 -29.96 14.64 0.63
CA VAL A 474 -30.58 15.66 1.47
C VAL A 474 -30.95 15.02 2.81
N GLY A 475 -30.17 15.33 3.86
CA GLY A 475 -30.38 14.83 5.22
C GLY A 475 -30.95 15.89 6.14
N LEU A 476 -32.04 15.58 6.85
CA LEU A 476 -32.59 16.41 7.92
C LEU A 476 -31.91 16.04 9.25
N PHE A 477 -31.24 17.00 9.86
CA PHE A 477 -30.64 16.88 11.17
C PHE A 477 -31.48 17.60 12.23
N VAL A 478 -31.77 16.90 13.33
CA VAL A 478 -32.45 17.43 14.52
C VAL A 478 -31.45 17.65 15.65
N PRO A 479 -31.61 18.69 16.49
CA PRO A 479 -30.69 19.00 17.61
C PRO A 479 -30.94 18.10 18.84
N ALA A 480 -31.08 16.79 18.61
CA ALA A 480 -31.07 15.74 19.62
C ALA A 480 -29.88 14.81 19.34
N PRO A 481 -29.17 14.29 20.36
CA PRO A 481 -27.94 13.58 20.14
C PRO A 481 -28.16 12.17 19.57
N THR A 482 -27.27 11.76 18.65
CA THR A 482 -27.13 10.35 18.25
C THR A 482 -26.06 9.71 19.11
N LEU A 483 -26.38 8.58 19.72
CA LEU A 483 -25.42 7.70 20.36
C LEU A 483 -24.92 6.70 19.31
N LEU A 484 -23.62 6.75 18.98
CA LEU A 484 -22.95 5.71 18.22
C LEU A 484 -22.35 4.72 19.22
N TRP A 485 -22.91 3.51 19.26
CA TRP A 485 -22.46 2.41 20.11
C TRP A 485 -22.34 1.16 19.23
N ASP A 486 -21.12 0.65 19.10
CA ASP A 486 -20.76 -0.44 18.19
C ASP A 486 -21.17 -0.14 16.73
N ASP A 487 -22.13 -0.87 16.14
CA ASP A 487 -22.64 -0.64 14.78
C ASP A 487 -24.01 0.06 14.78
N LYS A 488 -24.50 0.43 15.96
CA LYS A 488 -25.84 0.93 16.18
C LYS A 488 -25.79 2.45 16.25
N GLU A 489 -26.21 3.05 15.15
CA GLU A 489 -26.70 4.41 15.12
C GLU A 489 -28.01 4.44 15.94
N LEU A 490 -27.95 4.96 17.17
CA LEU A 490 -29.14 5.20 18.00
C LEU A 490 -29.43 6.71 17.98
N PRO A 491 -30.30 7.19 17.06
CA PRO A 491 -30.66 8.60 16.97
C PRO A 491 -31.58 9.03 18.11
N ASN A 492 -31.65 10.34 18.35
CA ASN A 492 -32.63 10.99 19.22
C ASN A 492 -32.62 10.52 20.70
N VAL A 493 -31.45 10.16 21.24
CA VAL A 493 -31.34 9.63 22.61
C VAL A 493 -31.54 10.76 23.64
N PRO A 494 -32.41 10.58 24.66
CA PRO A 494 -32.55 11.56 25.73
C PRO A 494 -31.25 11.76 26.52
N LEU A 495 -30.87 13.02 26.79
CA LEU A 495 -29.67 13.36 27.57
C LEU A 495 -29.62 12.65 28.94
N SER A 496 -30.78 12.43 29.57
CA SER A 496 -30.91 11.69 30.83
C SER A 496 -30.55 10.21 30.73
N GLN A 497 -30.64 9.59 29.54
CA GLN A 497 -30.21 8.21 29.30
C GLN A 497 -28.70 8.13 28.99
N ILE A 498 -28.13 9.13 28.31
CA ILE A 498 -26.68 9.24 28.09
C ILE A 498 -25.94 9.28 29.43
N ASN A 499 -26.40 10.12 30.36
CA ASN A 499 -25.82 10.23 31.71
C ASN A 499 -25.89 8.93 32.55
N ILE A 500 -26.73 7.96 32.16
CA ILE A 500 -26.81 6.63 32.81
C ILE A 500 -25.82 5.66 32.16
N LEU A 501 -25.61 5.77 30.84
CA LEU A 501 -24.62 4.99 30.10
C LEU A 501 -23.18 5.35 30.49
N ASP A 502 -22.91 6.64 30.77
CA ASP A 502 -21.66 7.14 31.36
C ASP A 502 -21.30 6.49 32.72
N GLY A 503 -22.21 5.73 33.32
CA GLY A 503 -21.98 5.03 34.58
C GLY A 503 -20.85 3.99 34.57
N ARG A 504 -20.47 3.41 33.40
CA ARG A 504 -19.27 2.56 33.23
C ARG A 504 -18.91 2.16 31.76
N PRO A 505 -18.84 3.07 30.75
CA PRO A 505 -18.26 2.69 29.46
C PRO A 505 -16.77 2.35 29.60
N THR A 506 -16.28 1.36 28.85
CA THR A 506 -14.82 1.27 28.62
C THR A 506 -14.40 2.52 27.85
N PRO A 507 -13.33 3.25 28.26
CA PRO A 507 -12.98 4.54 27.64
C PRO A 507 -12.95 4.49 26.11
N GLY A 508 -13.81 5.28 25.48
CA GLY A 508 -13.96 5.38 24.03
C GLY A 508 -15.16 4.62 23.42
N SER A 509 -15.74 3.60 24.09
CA SER A 509 -16.76 2.68 23.53
C SER A 509 -18.10 3.30 23.05
N VAL A 510 -18.25 4.62 23.17
CA VAL A 510 -19.45 5.38 22.84
C VAL A 510 -19.04 6.74 22.27
N GLN A 511 -19.66 7.18 21.17
CA GLN A 511 -19.54 8.55 20.65
C GLN A 511 -20.91 9.22 20.60
N VAL A 512 -20.99 10.42 21.14
CA VAL A 512 -22.19 11.27 21.08
C VAL A 512 -22.02 12.28 19.94
N LEU A 513 -22.82 12.16 18.89
CA LEU A 513 -23.02 13.24 17.93
C LEU A 513 -24.04 14.23 18.51
N ARG A 514 -23.85 15.54 18.28
CA ARG A 514 -24.71 16.60 18.84
C ARG A 514 -26.08 16.72 18.17
N GLU A 515 -26.19 16.17 16.97
CA GLU A 515 -27.40 16.17 16.14
C GLU A 515 -27.64 14.73 15.65
N SER A 516 -28.88 14.43 15.29
CA SER A 516 -29.28 13.14 14.73
C SER A 516 -29.79 13.31 13.31
N LEU A 517 -29.36 12.44 12.40
CA LEU A 517 -30.00 12.31 11.09
C LEU A 517 -31.37 11.65 11.31
N ASP A 518 -32.43 12.44 11.16
CA ASP A 518 -33.82 12.00 11.36
C ASP A 518 -34.39 11.36 10.09
N SER A 519 -34.14 11.98 8.94
CA SER A 519 -34.64 11.53 7.65
C SER A 519 -33.69 11.90 6.51
N GLU A 520 -33.64 11.07 5.47
CA GLU A 520 -32.76 11.20 4.31
C GLU A 520 -33.55 10.99 3.02
N ALA A 521 -33.35 11.88 2.05
CA ALA A 521 -33.76 11.70 0.66
C ALA A 521 -32.52 11.66 -0.25
N SER A 522 -32.59 10.90 -1.35
CA SER A 522 -31.53 10.91 -2.37
C SER A 522 -32.10 10.94 -3.78
N ILE A 523 -31.40 11.65 -4.69
CA ILE A 523 -31.73 11.74 -6.11
C ILE A 523 -30.60 11.08 -6.91
N PRO A 524 -30.83 9.99 -7.67
CA PRO A 524 -29.82 9.38 -8.52
C PRO A 524 -29.57 10.23 -9.77
N LEU A 525 -28.30 10.59 -10.01
CA LEU A 525 -27.91 11.47 -11.12
C LEU A 525 -27.07 10.77 -12.19
N GLY A 526 -26.59 9.54 -11.94
CA GLY A 526 -25.84 8.74 -12.90
C GLY A 526 -24.41 9.25 -13.17
N GLY A 527 -23.81 9.91 -12.17
CA GLY A 527 -22.46 10.44 -12.17
C GLY A 527 -22.12 11.03 -10.79
N PRO A 528 -20.84 11.07 -10.38
CA PRO A 528 -20.46 11.55 -9.06
C PRO A 528 -20.96 12.97 -8.78
N VAL A 529 -21.42 13.17 -7.55
CA VAL A 529 -21.81 14.47 -6.99
C VAL A 529 -20.70 15.00 -6.11
N SER A 530 -20.51 16.33 -6.09
CA SER A 530 -19.56 17.01 -5.21
C SER A 530 -20.14 18.31 -4.66
N GLY A 531 -20.01 18.52 -3.36
CA GLY A 531 -20.30 19.81 -2.71
C GLY A 531 -21.19 19.68 -1.48
N VAL A 532 -21.45 20.81 -0.82
CA VAL A 532 -22.29 20.88 0.37
C VAL A 532 -22.93 22.26 0.52
N ILE A 533 -24.22 22.27 0.84
CA ILE A 533 -24.98 23.42 1.32
C ILE A 533 -25.66 23.01 2.63
N SER A 534 -25.59 23.85 3.65
CA SER A 534 -26.32 23.68 4.92
C SER A 534 -27.38 24.76 5.03
N LEU A 535 -28.63 24.35 5.27
CA LEU A 535 -29.80 25.22 5.40
C LEU A 535 -30.36 25.09 6.81
N ASN A 536 -30.84 26.21 7.38
CA ASN A 536 -31.53 26.22 8.65
C ASN A 536 -33.04 26.34 8.42
N LEU A 537 -33.83 25.56 9.16
CA LEU A 537 -35.29 25.51 9.10
C LEU A 537 -35.85 25.75 10.50
N GLN A 538 -36.72 26.74 10.69
CA GLN A 538 -37.37 26.99 11.97
C GLN A 538 -38.71 26.24 12.09
N VAL A 539 -38.98 25.67 13.27
CA VAL A 539 -40.26 25.04 13.60
C VAL A 539 -41.20 26.04 14.28
N ARG A 540 -42.44 26.16 13.79
CA ARG A 540 -43.44 27.16 14.24
C ARG A 540 -44.65 26.57 14.99
#